data_AF-A0A2K5P7H0-F1
#
_entry.id   AF-A0A2K5P7H0-F1
#
_cell.length_a   1.000
_cell.length_b   1.000
_cell.length_c   1.000
_cell.angle_alpha   90.00
_cell.angle_beta   90.00
_cell.angle_gamma   90.00
#
_symmetry.space_group_name_H-M   'P 1'
#
loop_
_entity.id
_entity.type
_entity.pdbx_description
1 polymer ?
#
loop_
_entity_poly.entity_id
_entity_poly.type
_entity_poly.pdbx_seq_one_letter_code
_entity_poly.pdbx_strand_id
1 'polypeptide(L)'
;VQKRATRTLWTELDAIDQMWLPVVRTWRLNERHYGGLTGFNKAETAAKHGEDQANHPFYSNINLTEDQLPSCESLKDTIARALPFWNEEIFPQIKEGKRVLIAAHGNSLWGIVKHLEGLSEEAIIALNLPTGIPVVYELDKNLKPVKPMQFLGDEETAVAAQGKAKK
;
A
#
# COMPACT_ATOMS: atom_id res chain seq x y z
N VAL A 1 -12.05 -6.91 3.48
CA VAL A 1 -10.67 -7.10 2.95
C VAL A 1 -10.76 -7.25 1.44
N GLN A 2 -9.92 -6.57 0.67
CA GLN A 2 -10.05 -6.51 -0.79
C GLN A 2 -9.57 -7.81 -1.46
N LYS A 3 -10.45 -8.40 -2.30
CA LYS A 3 -10.24 -9.74 -2.90
C LYS A 3 -8.97 -9.86 -3.75
N ARG A 4 -8.52 -8.78 -4.40
CA ARG A 4 -7.34 -8.83 -5.29
C ARG A 4 -6.06 -9.19 -4.53
N ALA A 5 -5.83 -8.62 -3.35
CA ALA A 5 -4.66 -8.94 -2.53
C ALA A 5 -4.70 -10.38 -2.02
N THR A 6 -5.89 -10.86 -1.63
CA THR A 6 -6.08 -12.25 -1.21
C THR A 6 -5.80 -13.23 -2.36
N ARG A 7 -6.27 -12.93 -3.58
CA ARG A 7 -5.99 -13.76 -4.76
C ARG A 7 -4.51 -13.77 -5.11
N THR A 8 -3.85 -12.60 -5.10
CA THR A 8 -2.39 -12.51 -5.30
C THR A 8 -1.65 -13.36 -4.28
N LEU A 9 -1.98 -13.24 -2.99
CA LEU A 9 -1.35 -14.06 -1.95
C LEU A 9 -1.48 -15.56 -2.22
N TRP A 10 -2.68 -16.02 -2.60
CA TRP A 10 -2.89 -17.42 -2.90
C TRP A 10 -2.12 -17.90 -4.12
N THR A 11 -2.04 -17.09 -5.18
CA THR A 11 -1.22 -17.42 -6.35
C THR A 11 0.26 -17.56 -5.98
N GLU A 12 0.80 -16.66 -5.15
CA GLU A 12 2.19 -16.75 -4.69
C GLU A 12 2.41 -17.97 -3.78
N LEU A 13 1.51 -18.22 -2.83
CA LEU A 13 1.62 -19.37 -1.92
C LEU A 13 1.52 -20.71 -2.66
N ASP A 14 0.70 -20.79 -3.70
CA ASP A 14 0.58 -21.96 -4.58
C ASP A 14 1.86 -22.15 -5.40
N ALA A 15 2.40 -21.07 -5.97
CA ALA A 15 3.63 -21.11 -6.77
C ALA A 15 4.87 -21.57 -5.97
N ILE A 16 4.92 -21.28 -4.66
CA ILE A 16 6.02 -21.70 -3.77
C ILE A 16 5.71 -23.00 -2.99
N ASP A 17 4.59 -23.66 -3.28
CA ASP A 17 4.11 -24.88 -2.60
C ASP A 17 3.98 -24.74 -1.06
N GLN A 18 3.45 -23.60 -0.61
CA GLN A 18 3.28 -23.26 0.81
C GLN A 18 1.86 -22.82 1.17
N MET A 19 0.86 -23.41 0.51
CA MET A 19 -0.57 -23.15 0.78
C MET A 19 -1.02 -23.48 2.21
N TRP A 20 -0.22 -24.25 2.95
CA TRP A 20 -0.48 -24.63 4.35
C TRP A 20 -0.13 -23.53 5.36
N LEU A 21 0.56 -22.47 4.94
CA LEU A 21 0.93 -21.38 5.84
C LEU A 21 -0.30 -20.63 6.39
N PRO A 22 -0.25 -20.18 7.65
CA PRO A 22 -1.36 -19.42 8.23
C PRO A 22 -1.54 -18.07 7.53
N VAL A 23 -2.78 -17.75 7.17
CA VAL A 23 -3.14 -16.48 6.49
C VAL A 23 -3.98 -15.61 7.42
N VAL A 24 -3.44 -14.45 7.80
CA VAL A 24 -4.18 -13.41 8.53
C VAL A 24 -4.67 -12.34 7.55
N ARG A 25 -5.95 -11.96 7.65
CA ARG A 25 -6.56 -10.95 6.79
C ARG A 25 -7.05 -9.79 7.64
N THR A 26 -6.72 -8.57 7.24
CA THR A 26 -7.17 -7.37 7.94
C THR A 26 -7.60 -6.28 6.97
N TRP A 27 -8.58 -5.48 7.37
CA TRP A 27 -8.98 -4.30 6.61
C TRP A 27 -7.93 -3.18 6.70
N ARG A 28 -7.07 -3.20 7.73
CA ARG A 28 -6.02 -2.20 7.96
C ARG A 28 -4.95 -2.14 6.85
N LEU A 29 -4.85 -3.20 6.05
CA LEU A 29 -3.98 -3.28 4.86
C LEU A 29 -4.73 -3.07 3.54
N ASN A 30 -5.99 -2.65 3.58
CA ASN A 30 -6.72 -2.25 2.38
C ASN A 30 -6.09 -0.99 1.76
N GLU A 31 -6.26 -0.84 0.45
CA GLU A 31 -5.95 0.38 -0.29
C GLU A 31 -6.69 1.58 0.31
N ARG A 32 -6.12 2.78 0.11
CA ARG A 32 -6.73 4.05 0.48
C ARG A 32 -8.17 4.13 -0.02
N HIS A 33 -9.09 4.53 0.86
CA HIS A 33 -10.46 4.79 0.47
C HIS A 33 -10.55 6.12 -0.31
N TYR A 34 -10.80 6.03 -1.61
CA TYR A 34 -10.88 7.22 -2.47
C TYR A 34 -12.22 7.96 -2.38
N GLY A 35 -13.18 7.46 -1.59
CA GLY A 35 -14.47 8.11 -1.42
C GLY A 35 -15.21 8.25 -2.75
N GLY A 36 -15.76 9.44 -2.97
CA GLY A 36 -16.44 9.80 -4.22
C GLY A 36 -15.58 9.76 -5.48
N LEU A 37 -14.24 9.64 -5.37
CA LEU A 37 -13.35 9.50 -6.54
C LEU A 37 -13.23 8.04 -7.02
N THR A 38 -13.82 7.09 -6.30
CA THR A 38 -13.81 5.67 -6.70
C THR A 38 -14.52 5.48 -8.04
N GLY A 39 -13.81 4.92 -9.02
CA GLY A 39 -14.37 4.61 -10.35
C GLY A 39 -14.19 5.71 -11.40
N PHE A 40 -13.63 6.87 -11.03
CA PHE A 40 -13.29 7.92 -11.98
C PHE A 40 -11.87 7.73 -12.53
N ASN A 41 -11.68 7.99 -13.82
CA ASN A 41 -10.36 7.94 -14.46
C ASN A 41 -9.54 9.17 -14.04
N LYS A 42 -8.29 8.97 -13.59
CA LYS A 42 -7.37 10.06 -13.24
C LYS A 42 -7.19 11.06 -14.37
N ALA A 43 -7.05 10.59 -15.61
CA ALA A 43 -6.86 11.46 -16.78
C ALA A 43 -8.11 12.31 -17.06
N GLU A 44 -9.30 11.73 -16.96
CA GLU A 44 -10.56 12.46 -17.15
C GLU A 44 -10.85 13.42 -15.98
N THR A 45 -10.48 13.03 -14.76
CA THR A 45 -10.66 13.86 -13.56
C THR A 45 -9.70 15.06 -13.59
N ALA A 46 -8.44 14.83 -14.00
CA ALA A 46 -7.45 15.91 -14.18
C ALA A 46 -7.84 16.84 -15.34
N ALA A 47 -8.35 16.28 -16.46
CA ALA A 47 -8.83 17.07 -17.59
C ALA A 47 -10.07 17.91 -17.27
N LYS A 48 -10.96 17.42 -16.41
CA LYS A 48 -12.18 18.14 -16.01
C LYS A 48 -11.96 19.16 -14.90
N HIS A 49 -10.97 18.96 -14.02
CA HIS A 49 -10.88 19.69 -12.76
C HIS A 49 -9.50 20.34 -12.46
N GLY A 50 -8.52 20.22 -13.36
CA GLY A 50 -7.17 20.77 -13.17
C GLY A 50 -6.32 20.00 -12.14
N GLU A 51 -5.04 20.35 -12.02
CA GLU A 51 -4.08 19.66 -11.14
C GLU A 51 -4.29 19.97 -9.64
N ASP A 52 -4.98 21.05 -9.30
CA ASP A 52 -5.10 21.54 -7.93
C ASP A 52 -6.42 21.11 -7.27
N GLN A 53 -6.50 19.83 -6.89
CA GLN A 53 -7.72 19.19 -6.36
C GLN A 53 -8.08 19.59 -4.92
N ALA A 54 -7.21 20.28 -4.19
CA ALA A 54 -7.37 20.50 -2.74
C ALA A 54 -8.48 21.51 -2.36
N ASN A 55 -8.91 22.39 -3.28
CA ASN A 55 -9.83 23.50 -2.98
C ASN A 55 -11.13 23.49 -3.83
N HIS A 56 -11.51 22.36 -4.44
CA HIS A 56 -12.64 22.36 -5.37
C HIS A 56 -14.01 22.39 -4.65
N PRO A 57 -14.98 23.25 -5.05
CA PRO A 57 -16.35 23.33 -4.49
C PRO A 57 -17.23 22.08 -4.76
N PHE A 58 -16.65 20.97 -5.20
CA PHE A 58 -17.37 19.68 -5.30
C PHE A 58 -17.48 19.02 -3.92
N TYR A 59 -16.53 19.30 -3.03
CA TYR A 59 -16.51 18.78 -1.66
C TYR A 59 -17.48 19.51 -0.71
N SER A 60 -18.07 20.65 -1.12
CA SER A 60 -19.00 21.42 -0.26
C SER A 60 -20.43 20.84 -0.22
N ASN A 61 -20.76 19.88 -1.08
CA ASN A 61 -22.16 19.44 -1.28
C ASN A 61 -22.43 18.00 -0.82
N ILE A 62 -21.49 17.38 -0.09
CA ILE A 62 -21.63 15.99 0.38
C ILE A 62 -22.04 16.02 1.86
N ASN A 63 -23.34 15.87 2.12
CA ASN A 63 -23.90 15.78 3.48
C ASN A 63 -23.82 14.32 3.96
N LEU A 64 -22.80 13.99 4.75
CA LEU A 64 -22.62 12.67 5.39
C LEU A 64 -22.68 12.85 6.91
N THR A 65 -23.32 11.90 7.62
CA THR A 65 -23.35 11.90 9.09
C THR A 65 -22.06 11.30 9.64
N GLU A 66 -21.64 11.79 10.81
CA GLU A 66 -20.38 11.54 11.52
C GLU A 66 -20.09 10.04 11.79
N ASP A 67 -21.15 9.25 11.74
CA ASP A 67 -21.28 7.82 12.04
C ASP A 67 -21.03 6.88 10.83
N GLN A 68 -20.83 7.39 9.60
CA GLN A 68 -20.72 6.58 8.38
C GLN A 68 -19.29 6.36 7.80
N LEU A 69 -18.24 6.40 8.64
CA LEU A 69 -16.81 6.20 8.28
C LEU A 69 -16.20 7.30 7.40
N PRO A 70 -14.85 7.42 7.32
CA PRO A 70 -14.20 8.55 6.67
C PRO A 70 -14.59 8.54 5.19
N SER A 71 -15.30 9.59 4.78
CA SER A 71 -15.83 9.77 3.42
C SER A 71 -14.75 9.67 2.33
N CYS A 72 -13.49 9.80 2.73
CA CYS A 72 -12.26 9.58 1.98
C CYS A 72 -11.12 9.38 3.00
N GLU A 73 -10.04 8.72 2.61
CA GLU A 73 -8.82 8.65 3.41
C GLU A 73 -7.71 9.43 2.71
N SER A 74 -6.93 10.20 3.48
CA SER A 74 -5.64 10.68 3.01
C SER A 74 -4.61 9.55 3.04
N LEU A 75 -3.42 9.79 2.46
CA LEU A 75 -2.29 8.88 2.65
C LEU A 75 -1.96 8.77 4.15
N LYS A 76 -1.91 9.89 4.87
CA LYS A 76 -1.67 9.93 6.32
C LYS A 76 -2.63 9.03 7.11
N ASP A 77 -3.92 9.06 6.80
CA ASP A 77 -4.92 8.24 7.49
C ASP A 77 -4.70 6.75 7.20
N THR A 78 -4.40 6.43 5.94
CA THR A 78 -4.06 5.07 5.50
C THR A 78 -2.86 4.53 6.28
N ILE A 79 -1.82 5.34 6.46
CA ILE A 79 -0.63 5.00 7.27
C ILE A 79 -1.03 4.81 8.73
N ALA A 80 -1.78 5.76 9.30
CA ALA A 80 -2.18 5.75 10.71
C ALA A 80 -2.97 4.49 11.10
N ARG A 81 -3.78 3.93 10.20
CA ARG A 81 -4.49 2.66 10.46
C ARG A 81 -3.66 1.40 10.19
N ALA A 82 -2.68 1.46 9.28
CA ALA A 82 -1.84 0.32 8.91
C ALA A 82 -0.74 0.06 9.96
N LEU A 83 -0.16 1.11 10.54
CA LEU A 83 0.94 1.00 11.50
C LEU A 83 0.60 0.22 12.79
N PRO A 84 -0.59 0.35 13.40
CA PRO A 84 -0.97 -0.50 14.52
C PRO A 84 -0.88 -1.99 14.18
N PHE A 85 -1.38 -2.41 13.01
CA PHE A 85 -1.28 -3.81 12.58
C PHE A 85 0.16 -4.24 12.32
N TRP A 86 1.00 -3.35 11.77
CA TRP A 86 2.43 -3.60 11.65
C TRP A 86 3.08 -3.87 13.02
N ASN A 87 2.84 -3.01 14.00
CA ASN A 87 3.47 -3.08 15.31
C ASN A 87 2.94 -4.23 16.19
N GLU A 88 1.64 -4.51 16.12
CA GLU A 88 0.96 -5.47 17.00
C GLU A 88 1.00 -6.90 16.47
N GLU A 89 1.00 -7.09 15.15
CA GLU A 89 0.84 -8.42 14.54
C GLU A 89 2.04 -8.84 13.69
N ILE A 90 2.58 -7.95 12.85
CA ILE A 90 3.67 -8.29 11.92
C ILE A 90 5.02 -8.28 12.65
N PHE A 91 5.30 -7.23 13.42
CA PHE A 91 6.57 -7.05 14.11
C PHE A 91 6.91 -8.18 15.09
N PRO A 92 5.99 -8.63 15.97
CA PRO A 92 6.30 -9.74 16.88
C PRO A 92 6.70 -11.01 16.14
N GLN A 93 6.07 -11.31 15.00
CA GLN A 93 6.41 -12.47 14.19
C GLN A 93 7.82 -12.37 13.59
N ILE A 94 8.21 -11.19 13.11
CA ILE A 94 9.58 -10.96 12.60
C ILE A 94 10.60 -11.11 13.74
N LYS A 95 10.29 -10.60 14.94
CA LYS A 95 11.15 -10.76 16.13
C LYS A 95 11.33 -12.20 16.58
N GLU A 96 10.32 -13.05 16.35
CA GLU A 96 10.42 -14.50 16.57
C GLU A 96 11.24 -15.22 15.48
N GLY A 97 11.78 -14.49 14.50
CA GLY A 97 12.59 -15.04 13.40
C GLY A 97 11.76 -15.60 12.25
N LYS A 98 10.45 -15.33 12.20
CA LYS A 98 9.58 -15.77 11.10
C LYS A 98 9.80 -14.90 9.87
N ARG A 99 9.72 -15.52 8.69
CA ARG A 99 9.62 -14.82 7.40
C ARG A 99 8.15 -14.51 7.13
N VAL A 100 7.85 -13.23 6.88
CA VAL A 100 6.48 -12.76 6.67
C VAL A 100 6.30 -12.32 5.22
N LEU A 101 5.26 -12.85 4.56
CA LEU A 101 4.83 -12.41 3.23
C LEU A 101 3.61 -11.50 3.38
N ILE A 102 3.68 -10.30 2.78
CA ILE A 102 2.59 -9.32 2.83
C ILE A 102 2.10 -9.04 1.42
N ALA A 103 0.85 -9.41 1.13
CA ALA A 103 0.15 -9.01 -0.09
C ALA A 103 -0.85 -7.90 0.24
N ALA A 104 -0.62 -6.70 -0.29
CA ALA A 104 -1.46 -5.53 -0.03
C ALA A 104 -1.54 -4.61 -1.27
N HIS A 105 -1.67 -3.31 -1.06
CA HIS A 105 -1.86 -2.31 -2.11
C HIS A 105 -0.90 -1.13 -1.95
N GLY A 106 -0.82 -0.27 -2.97
CA GLY A 106 0.15 0.83 -3.04
C GLY A 106 0.14 1.70 -1.78
N ASN A 107 -0.97 2.39 -1.47
CA ASN A 107 -0.97 3.35 -0.34
C ASN A 107 -0.86 2.69 1.04
N SER A 108 -1.33 1.44 1.18
CA SER A 108 -1.11 0.68 2.41
C SER A 108 0.35 0.25 2.58
N LEU A 109 1.02 -0.20 1.50
CA LEU A 109 2.43 -0.58 1.52
C LEU A 109 3.32 0.64 1.74
N TRP A 110 2.94 1.80 1.19
CA TRP A 110 3.62 3.08 1.44
C TRP A 110 3.74 3.41 2.93
N GLY A 111 2.71 3.13 3.72
CA GLY A 111 2.77 3.37 5.15
C GLY A 111 3.81 2.54 5.87
N ILE A 112 3.95 1.29 5.46
CA ILE A 112 4.95 0.37 6.01
C ILE A 112 6.35 0.78 5.54
N VAL A 113 6.52 1.02 4.23
CA VAL A 113 7.81 1.43 3.64
C VAL A 113 8.29 2.76 4.23
N LYS A 114 7.42 3.76 4.36
CA LYS A 114 7.74 5.04 5.03
C LYS A 114 8.31 4.80 6.43
N HIS A 115 7.66 3.94 7.19
CA HIS A 115 8.04 3.65 8.57
C HIS A 115 9.37 2.91 8.66
N LEU A 116 9.63 1.96 7.76
CA LEU A 116 10.89 1.20 7.70
C LEU A 116 12.08 2.07 7.27
N GLU A 117 11.88 2.89 6.23
CA GLU A 117 12.95 3.64 5.56
C GLU A 117 13.12 5.07 6.14
N GLY A 118 12.21 5.52 7.01
CA GLY A 118 12.23 6.88 7.56
C GLY A 118 12.05 7.97 6.51
N LEU A 119 11.32 7.68 5.42
CA LEU A 119 11.16 8.59 4.29
C LEU A 119 10.33 9.83 4.65
N SER A 120 10.69 10.96 4.05
CA SER A 120 9.87 12.18 4.07
C SER A 120 8.60 12.01 3.22
N GLU A 121 7.64 12.91 3.37
CA GLU A 121 6.38 12.85 2.59
C GLU A 121 6.62 13.05 1.10
N GLU A 122 7.57 13.92 0.75
CA GLU A 122 7.98 14.22 -0.62
C GLU A 122 8.62 12.99 -1.29
N ALA A 123 9.47 12.28 -0.55
CA ALA A 123 10.12 11.07 -1.03
C ALA A 123 9.13 9.94 -1.33
N ILE A 124 8.05 9.83 -0.57
CA ILE A 124 6.98 8.84 -0.81
C ILE A 124 6.22 9.14 -2.09
N ILE A 125 5.92 10.41 -2.35
CA ILE A 125 5.19 10.82 -3.55
C ILE A 125 6.03 10.56 -4.81
N ALA A 126 7.34 10.74 -4.71
CA ALA A 126 8.28 10.50 -5.81
C ALA A 126 8.56 9.02 -6.07
N LEU A 127 8.43 8.16 -5.05
CA LEU A 127 8.72 6.74 -5.19
C LEU A 127 7.52 6.03 -5.85
N ASN A 128 7.79 5.18 -6.84
CA ASN A 128 6.76 4.43 -7.58
C ASN A 128 6.99 2.93 -7.35
N LEU A 129 6.11 2.30 -6.56
CA LEU A 129 6.17 0.86 -6.33
C LEU A 129 5.49 0.14 -7.51
N PRO A 130 6.25 -0.63 -8.32
CA PRO A 130 5.67 -1.40 -9.41
C PRO A 130 4.68 -2.44 -8.89
N THR A 131 3.60 -2.66 -9.65
CA THR A 131 2.62 -3.68 -9.33
C THR A 131 3.14 -5.06 -9.69
N GLY A 132 3.00 -6.04 -8.79
CA GLY A 132 3.31 -7.45 -9.08
C GLY A 132 4.78 -7.82 -9.03
N ILE A 133 5.64 -6.94 -8.48
CA ILE A 133 7.06 -7.21 -8.25
C ILE A 133 7.28 -7.29 -6.74
N PRO A 134 7.71 -8.43 -6.19
CA PRO A 134 7.96 -8.54 -4.76
C PRO A 134 9.08 -7.61 -4.31
N VAL A 135 8.88 -6.99 -3.14
CA VAL A 135 9.89 -6.17 -2.48
C VAL A 135 10.43 -6.94 -1.29
N VAL A 136 11.74 -7.08 -1.22
CA VAL A 136 12.43 -7.81 -0.14
C VAL A 136 13.09 -6.84 0.81
N TYR A 137 12.83 -7.07 2.08
CA TYR A 137 13.45 -6.38 3.20
C TYR A 137 14.20 -7.38 4.06
N GLU A 138 15.49 -7.13 4.26
CA GLU A 138 16.26 -7.73 5.34
C GLU A 138 16.29 -6.73 6.49
N LEU A 139 15.82 -7.12 7.66
CA LEU A 139 15.66 -6.24 8.83
C LEU A 139 16.57 -6.69 9.96
N ASP A 140 17.14 -5.73 10.70
CA ASP A 140 17.87 -5.99 11.93
C ASP A 140 16.92 -6.26 13.12
N LYS A 141 17.50 -6.53 14.30
CA LYS A 141 16.76 -6.74 15.55
C LYS A 141 15.89 -5.54 15.99
N ASN A 142 16.13 -4.36 15.43
CA ASN A 142 15.39 -3.12 15.67
C ASN A 142 14.42 -2.78 14.51
N LEU A 143 14.20 -3.71 13.57
CA LEU A 143 13.45 -3.52 12.33
C LEU A 143 13.98 -2.45 11.39
N LYS A 144 15.27 -2.16 11.45
CA LYS A 144 15.89 -1.27 10.47
C LYS A 144 16.34 -2.11 9.27
N PRO A 145 16.04 -1.68 8.04
CA PRO A 145 16.60 -2.31 6.85
C PRO A 145 18.13 -2.36 6.95
N VAL A 146 18.71 -3.56 6.81
CA VAL A 146 20.18 -3.73 6.75
C VAL A 146 20.74 -3.50 5.36
N LYS A 147 19.87 -3.58 4.35
CA LYS A 147 20.16 -3.32 2.94
C LYS A 147 19.10 -2.37 2.39
N PRO A 148 19.41 -1.61 1.32
CA PRO A 148 18.42 -0.84 0.60
C PRO A 148 17.27 -1.73 0.11
N MET A 149 16.07 -1.17 -0.04
CA MET A 149 14.92 -1.84 -0.66
C MET A 149 15.31 -2.57 -1.96
N GLN A 150 15.01 -3.87 -2.04
CA GLN A 150 15.33 -4.71 -3.21
C GLN A 150 14.06 -5.19 -3.90
N PHE A 151 13.99 -5.04 -5.21
CA PHE A 151 12.94 -5.65 -6.03
C PHE A 151 13.40 -7.03 -6.50
N LEU A 152 12.57 -8.06 -6.31
CA LEU A 152 12.83 -9.39 -6.86
C LEU A 152 12.35 -9.42 -8.31
N GLY A 153 13.30 -9.37 -9.24
CA GLY A 153 13.08 -9.41 -10.68
C GLY A 153 14.29 -8.84 -11.42
N ASP A 154 14.30 -9.00 -12.74
CA ASP A 154 15.23 -8.28 -13.60
C ASP A 154 14.91 -6.78 -13.63
N GLU A 155 15.94 -5.93 -13.68
CA GLU A 155 15.79 -4.47 -13.66
C GLU A 155 14.88 -3.96 -14.79
N GLU A 156 14.90 -4.65 -15.94
CA GLU A 156 14.08 -4.31 -17.11
C GLU A 156 12.58 -4.48 -16.82
N THR A 157 12.18 -5.58 -16.18
CA THR A 157 10.80 -5.80 -15.72
C THR A 157 10.36 -4.79 -14.65
N ALA A 158 11.26 -4.42 -13.74
CA ALA A 158 10.98 -3.40 -12.72
C ALA A 158 10.70 -2.02 -13.32
N VAL A 159 11.56 -1.58 -14.26
CA VAL A 159 11.40 -0.30 -14.97
C VAL A 159 10.14 -0.30 -15.85
N ALA A 160 9.88 -1.41 -16.57
CA ALA A 160 8.70 -1.53 -17.42
C ALA A 160 7.38 -1.49 -16.61
N ALA A 161 7.36 -2.08 -15.41
CA ALA A 161 6.21 -2.05 -14.52
C ALA A 161 5.95 -0.65 -13.92
N GLN A 162 7.02 0.11 -13.61
CA GLN A 162 6.90 1.50 -13.17
C GLN A 162 6.31 2.42 -14.26
N GLY A 163 6.67 2.20 -15.53
CA GLY A 163 6.17 3.00 -16.66
C GLY A 163 4.67 2.80 -16.97
N LYS A 164 4.09 1.64 -16.64
CA LYS A 164 2.67 1.32 -16.89
C LYS A 164 1.70 2.01 -15.93
N ALA A 165 2.16 2.51 -14.79
CA ALA A 165 1.33 3.17 -13.78
C ALA A 165 0.85 4.60 -14.15
N LYS A 166 1.31 5.13 -15.29
CA LYS A 166 1.02 6.51 -15.77
C LYS A 166 -0.13 6.62 -16.79
N LYS A 167 -0.96 5.59 -16.98
CA LYS A 167 -2.14 5.69 -17.88
C LYS A 167 -3.41 6.12 -17.15
#